data_AF-A0A953QSU7-F1
#
_entry.id   AF-A0A953QSU7-F1
#
_cell.length_a   1.000
_cell.length_b   1.000
_cell.length_c   1.000
_cell.angle_alpha   90.00
_cell.angle_beta   90.00
_cell.angle_gamma   90.00
#
_symmetry.space_group_name_H-M   'P 1'
#
loop_
_entity.id
_entity.type
_entity.pdbx_description
1 polymer ?
#
loop_
_entity_poly.entity_id
_entity_poly.type
_entity_poly.pdbx_seq_one_letter_code
_entity_poly.pdbx_strand_id
1 'polypeptide(L)' 'MLTDFDRLRVERFKQATEEKLRGVRCPEHHQAPRVRFHGNSIRDISISLTGCCSRVMEIANARIGASWPNPSESTSAAS' A
#
# COMPACT_ATOMS: atom_id res chain seq x y z
N MET A 1 5.54 7.72 -25.54
CA MET A 1 6.76 7.03 -25.05
C MET A 1 6.73 7.10 -23.53
N LEU A 2 6.70 5.96 -22.83
CA LEU A 2 6.93 5.94 -21.39
C LEU A 2 8.39 6.34 -21.17
N THR A 3 8.63 7.37 -20.37
CA THR A 3 10.00 7.83 -20.11
C THR A 3 10.65 6.88 -19.11
N ASP A 4 11.97 6.66 -19.20
CA ASP A 4 12.72 5.85 -18.21
C ASP A 4 12.50 6.34 -16.77
N PHE A 5 12.23 7.64 -16.63
CA PHE A 5 11.92 8.28 -15.37
C PHE A 5 10.58 7.84 -14.78
N ASP A 6 9.54 7.66 -15.60
CA ASP A 6 8.25 7.13 -15.15
C ASP A 6 8.39 5.68 -14.68
N ARG A 7 9.16 4.87 -15.40
CA ARG A 7 9.45 3.48 -14.99
C ARG A 7 10.15 3.43 -13.64
N LEU A 8 11.18 4.25 -13.45
CA LEU A 8 11.92 4.32 -12.17
C LEU A 8 11.02 4.74 -11.01
N ARG A 9 10.10 5.69 -11.22
CA ARG A 9 9.14 6.13 -10.20
C ARG A 9 8.18 5.00 -9.82
N VAL A 10 7.65 4.28 -10.80
CA VAL A 10 6.78 3.12 -10.57
C VAL A 10 7.51 2.03 -9.80
N GLU A 11 8.76 1.71 -10.16
CA GLU A 11 9.56 0.73 -9.45
C GLU A 11 9.82 1.13 -7.99
N ARG A 12 10.18 2.40 -7.75
CA ARG A 12 10.36 2.92 -6.38
C ARG A 12 9.07 2.86 -5.56
N PHE A 13 7.93 3.16 -6.17
CA PHE A 13 6.62 3.04 -5.50
C PHE A 13 6.33 1.58 -5.10
N LYS A 14 6.59 0.63 -6.00
CA LYS A 14 6.41 -0.81 -5.74
C LYS A 14 7.29 -1.26 -4.58
N GLN A 15 8.58 -0.94 -4.63
CA GLN A 15 9.55 -1.28 -3.58
C GLN A 15 9.17 -0.67 -2.22
N ALA A 16 8.79 0.61 -2.19
CA ALA A 16 8.39 1.27 -0.95
C ALA A 16 7.13 0.63 -0.34
N THR A 17 6.18 0.21 -1.17
CA THR A 17 4.96 -0.47 -0.72
C THR A 17 5.29 -1.87 -0.17
N GLU A 18 6.11 -2.64 -0.87
CA GLU A 18 6.55 -3.97 -0.43
C GLU A 18 7.33 -3.90 0.88
N GLU A 19 8.23 -2.93 1.04
CA GLU A 19 8.99 -2.73 2.28
C GLU A 19 8.07 -2.36 3.45
N LYS A 20 7.04 -1.52 3.23
CA LYS A 20 6.05 -1.21 4.28
C LYS A 20 5.26 -2.44 4.75
N LEU A 21 5.03 -3.40 3.86
CA LEU A 21 4.34 -4.66 4.17
C LEU A 21 5.29 -5.74 4.68
N ARG A 22 6.61 -5.49 4.67
CA ARG A 22 7.60 -6.46 5.11
C ARG A 22 7.38 -6.81 6.58
N GLY A 23 7.28 -8.11 6.85
CA GLY A 23 7.04 -8.63 8.20
C GLY A 23 5.59 -8.53 8.68
N VAL A 24 4.67 -7.94 7.90
CA VAL A 24 3.24 -7.98 8.23
C VAL A 24 2.75 -9.41 8.12
N ARG A 25 2.16 -9.92 9.20
CA ARG A 25 1.51 -11.23 9.25
C ARG A 25 0.20 -11.11 10.01
N CYS A 26 -0.77 -11.93 9.62
CA CYS A 26 -1.98 -12.12 10.41
C CYS A 26 -1.60 -12.67 11.79
N PRO A 27 -2.06 -12.08 12.91
CA PRO A 27 -1.77 -12.61 14.24
C PRO A 27 -2.47 -13.94 14.53
N GLU A 28 -3.56 -14.24 13.81
CA GLU A 28 -4.35 -15.47 14.01
C GLU A 28 -3.87 -16.61 13.11
N HIS A 29 -3.64 -16.31 11.83
CA HIS A 29 -3.35 -17.33 10.81
C HIS A 29 -1.86 -17.34 10.40
N HIS A 30 -1.06 -16.37 10.87
CA HIS A 30 0.37 -16.19 10.54
C HIS A 30 0.69 -16.04 9.05
N GLN A 31 -0.33 -15.82 8.22
CA GLN A 31 -0.19 -15.62 6.77
C GLN A 31 0.17 -14.15 6.47
N ALA A 32 1.08 -13.96 5.51
CA ALA A 32 1.42 -12.63 5.01
C ALA A 32 0.32 -12.15 4.02
N PRO A 33 -0.01 -10.86 4.02
CA PRO A 33 -0.88 -10.29 2.99
C PRO A 33 -0.18 -10.37 1.63
N ARG A 34 -0.97 -10.48 0.56
CA ARG A 34 -0.48 -10.45 -0.82
C ARG A 34 -0.84 -9.13 -1.46
N VAL A 35 0.16 -8.46 -2.02
CA VAL A 35 0.02 -7.20 -2.76
C VAL A 35 0.12 -7.48 -4.26
N ARG A 36 -0.74 -6.82 -5.05
CA ARG A 36 -0.67 -6.80 -6.52
C ARG A 36 -0.68 -5.36 -7.00
N PHE A 37 0.19 -5.07 -7.97
CA PHE A 37 0.26 -3.76 -8.61
C PHE A 37 -0.38 -3.83 -9.98
N HIS A 38 -1.19 -2.82 -10.30
CA HIS A 38 -1.84 -2.64 -11.59
C HIS A 38 -1.42 -1.28 -12.16
N GLY A 39 -1.36 -1.15 -13.48
CA GLY A 39 -0.93 0.08 -14.16
C GLY A 39 0.56 0.13 -14.44
N ASN A 40 0.94 1.00 -15.39
CA ASN A 40 2.30 1.07 -15.93
C ASN A 40 2.97 2.44 -15.73
N SER A 41 2.28 3.40 -15.10
CA SER A 41 2.77 4.74 -14.80
C SER A 41 2.37 5.16 -13.39
N ILE A 42 2.98 6.22 -12.87
CA ILE A 42 2.62 6.74 -11.53
C ILE A 42 1.19 7.33 -11.49
N ARG A 43 0.60 7.66 -12.66
CA ARG A 43 -0.73 8.29 -12.76
C ARG A 43 -1.87 7.26 -12.72
N ASP A 44 -1.60 6.03 -13.14
CA ASP A 44 -2.57 4.94 -13.23
C ASP A 44 -2.22 3.75 -12.32
N ILE A 45 -1.15 3.86 -11.53
CA ILE A 45 -0.77 2.78 -10.62
C ILE A 45 -1.80 2.64 -9.50
N SER A 46 -2.25 1.40 -9.29
CA SER A 46 -3.13 1.03 -8.19
C SER A 46 -2.64 -0.25 -7.52
N ILE A 47 -3.03 -0.41 -6.27
CA ILE A 47 -2.64 -1.55 -5.44
C ILE A 47 -3.89 -2.32 -5.03
N SER A 48 -3.85 -3.63 -5.22
CA SER A 48 -4.84 -4.57 -4.68
C SER A 48 -4.19 -5.38 -3.57
N LEU A 49 -4.79 -5.37 -2.38
CA LEU A 49 -4.40 -6.22 -1.26
C LEU A 49 -5.34 -7.39 -1.11
N THR A 50 -4.79 -8.55 -0.74
CA THR A 50 -5.56 -9.72 -0.34
C THR A 50 -4.93 -10.34 0.91
N GLY A 51 -5.75 -10.95 1.75
CA GLY A 51 -5.32 -11.54 3.01
C GLY A 51 -6.27 -12.65 3.44
N CYS A 52 -5.87 -13.40 4.45
CA CYS A 52 -6.65 -14.53 4.97
C CYS A 52 -7.91 -14.10 5.73
N CYS A 53 -7.95 -12.89 6.29
CA CYS A 53 -9.08 -12.34 7.03
C CYS A 53 -9.07 -10.80 7.02
N SER A 54 -10.13 -10.17 7.50
CA SER A 54 -10.23 -8.70 7.64
C SER A 54 -9.12 -8.13 8.52
N ARG A 55 -8.73 -8.84 9.59
CA ARG A 55 -7.73 -8.34 10.54
C ARG A 55 -6.36 -8.08 9.91
N VAL A 56 -5.87 -8.99 9.05
CA VAL A 56 -4.59 -8.77 8.34
C VAL A 56 -4.71 -7.67 7.29
N MET A 57 -5.89 -7.49 6.70
CA MET A 57 -6.16 -6.41 5.75
C MET A 57 -6.12 -5.04 6.43
N GLU A 58 -6.71 -4.91 7.62
CA GLU A 58 -6.64 -3.67 8.43
C GLU A 58 -5.19 -3.30 8.78
N ILE A 59 -4.40 -4.28 9.25
CA ILE A 59 -2.99 -4.06 9.62
C ILE A 59 -2.18 -3.66 8.38
N ALA A 60 -2.37 -4.36 7.25
CA ALA A 60 -1.70 -4.05 5.99
C ALA A 60 -2.06 -2.64 5.48
N ASN A 61 -3.35 -2.30 5.45
CA ASN A 61 -3.82 -0.98 5.04
C ASN A 61 -3.29 0.12 5.96
N ALA A 62 -3.26 -0.09 7.27
CA ALA A 62 -2.69 0.87 8.22
C ALA A 62 -1.19 1.11 7.95
N ARG A 63 -0.42 0.07 7.61
CA ARG A 63 1.02 0.21 7.28
C ARG A 63 1.26 0.99 5.99
N ILE A 64 0.42 0.81 4.98
CA ILE A 64 0.53 1.54 3.72
C ILE A 64 0.05 2.99 3.89
N GLY A 65 -1.11 3.17 4.52
CA GLY A 65 -1.82 4.45 4.67
C GLY A 65 -1.16 5.42 5.66
N ALA A 66 -0.53 4.94 6.73
CA ALA A 66 0.11 5.79 7.74
C ALA A 66 1.30 6.64 7.24
N SER A 67 1.68 6.49 5.97
CA SER A 67 2.81 7.19 5.36
C SER A 67 2.43 7.94 4.07
N TRP A 68 1.13 8.16 3.85
CA TRP A 68 0.63 9.10 2.84
C TRP A 68 -0.32 10.08 3.54
N PRO A 69 -0.06 11.40 3.55
CA PRO A 69 -1.07 12.35 4.02
C PRO A 69 -2.27 12.26 3.08
N ASN A 70 -3.41 11.79 3.59
CA ASN A 70 -4.69 11.94 2.91
C ASN A 70 -5.01 13.45 2.89
N PRO A 71 -5.07 14.11 1.72
CA PRO A 71 -5.51 15.52 1.66
C PRO A 71 -7.00 15.68 2.00
N SER A 72 -7.75 14.59 2.19
CA SER A 72 -9.19 14.57 2.45
C SER A 72 -9.59 14.37 3.91
N GLU A 73 -8.65 14.19 4.85
CA GLU A 73 -8.95 13.86 6.26
C GLU A 73 -8.43 14.93 7.24
N SER A 74 -8.58 16.21 6.85
CA SER A 74 -8.34 17.35 7.73
C SER A 74 -9.67 17.98 8.14
N THR A 75 -10.45 17.33 9.02
CA THR A 75 -11.40 18.00 9.96
C THR A 75 -12.22 16.98 10.76
N SER A 76 -12.42 17.30 12.04
CA SER A 76 -13.29 16.63 13.05
C SER A 76 -12.54 15.58 13.88
N ALA A 77 -12.38 15.64 15.20
CA ALA A 77 -12.90 16.47 16.28
C ALA A 77 -11.96 16.25 17.50
N ALA A 78 -11.47 17.29 18.19
CA ALA A 78 -12.09 17.94 19.35
C ALA A 78 -12.37 17.00 20.54
N SER A 79 -11.58 17.13 21.61
CA SER A 79 -11.99 17.45 23.00
C SER A 79 -10.78 17.40 23.93
#